data_AF-A0A814N2U3-F1
#
_entry.id   AF-A0A814N2U3-F1
#
_cell.length_a   1.000
_cell.length_b   1.000
_cell.length_c   1.000
_cell.angle_alpha   90.00
_cell.angle_beta   90.00
_cell.angle_gamma   90.00
#
_symmetry.space_group_name_H-M   'P 1'
#
loop_
_entity.id
_entity.type
_entity.pdbx_description
1 polymer ?
#
loop_
_entity_poly.entity_id
_entity_poly.type
_entity_poly.pdbx_seq_one_letter_code
_entity_poly.pdbx_strand_id
1 'polypeptide(L)'
;MVDKKLVSCQMCKQVYSQMCPPLVLSDGHTFCTKCLKTLEIKDGKIRCPLDKNQIALKNGSINELGINHSLIDLINELKQKEIDNKKYIDLESLQEYDFKSNRRKRLEFLIACIGIFMCLILIIVCIAVINNIISIYKECLANGYIDGDKQLICHTRPLIQKAFQVTTQYYFDEYLNRNFTIEVFVE
;
A
#
# COMPACT_ATOMS: atom_id res chain seq x y z
N MET A 1 12.68 -15.65 18.75
CA MET A 1 13.50 -16.00 17.56
C MET A 1 14.19 -17.32 17.86
N VAL A 2 14.08 -18.32 16.98
CA VAL A 2 14.86 -19.56 17.20
C VAL A 2 16.32 -19.26 16.92
N ASP A 3 17.19 -19.62 17.86
CA ASP A 3 18.62 -19.48 17.70
C ASP A 3 19.09 -20.33 16.52
N LYS A 4 19.52 -19.67 15.43
CA LYS A 4 20.09 -20.34 14.23
C LYS A 4 21.21 -21.32 14.57
N LYS A 5 21.86 -21.14 15.73
CA LYS A 5 22.88 -22.03 16.28
C LYS A 5 22.34 -23.45 16.56
N LEU A 6 21.06 -23.60 16.93
CA LEU A 6 20.45 -24.89 17.25
C LEU A 6 20.22 -25.76 16.01
N VAL A 7 19.97 -25.13 14.86
CA VAL A 7 19.64 -25.81 13.59
C VAL A 7 20.79 -25.82 12.59
N SER A 8 22.00 -25.44 13.03
CA SER A 8 23.19 -25.36 12.19
C SER A 8 24.32 -26.23 12.73
N CYS A 9 25.10 -26.79 11.82
CA CYS A 9 26.27 -27.58 12.16
C CYS A 9 27.29 -26.75 12.94
N GLN A 10 27.74 -27.23 14.10
CA GLN A 10 28.72 -26.49 14.90
C GLN A 10 30.10 -26.37 14.24
N MET A 11 30.43 -27.23 13.27
CA MET A 11 31.67 -27.18 12.51
C MET A 11 31.60 -26.19 11.32
N CYS A 12 30.70 -26.42 10.35
CA CYS A 12 30.65 -25.59 9.13
C CYS A 12 29.63 -24.44 9.17
N LYS A 13 28.85 -24.32 10.25
CA LYS A 13 27.78 -23.33 10.44
C LYS A 13 26.68 -23.34 9.38
N GLN A 14 26.62 -24.36 8.52
CA GLN A 14 25.53 -24.55 7.57
C GLN A 14 24.30 -25.15 8.27
N VAL A 15 23.12 -24.69 7.88
CA VAL A 15 21.82 -25.22 8.35
C VAL A 15 21.68 -26.67 7.88
N TYR A 16 21.20 -27.54 8.77
CA TYR A 16 20.94 -28.93 8.39
C TYR A 16 19.82 -29.04 7.36
N SER A 17 19.87 -30.06 6.52
CA SER A 17 18.86 -30.30 5.49
C SER A 17 18.78 -31.79 5.16
N GLN A 18 17.76 -32.19 4.41
CA GLN A 18 17.67 -33.58 3.91
C GLN A 18 18.87 -33.96 3.04
N MET A 19 19.45 -33.00 2.28
CA MET A 19 20.64 -33.23 1.46
C MET A 19 21.95 -33.24 2.28
N CYS A 20 21.93 -32.69 3.49
CA CYS A 20 23.07 -32.65 4.39
C CYS A 20 22.60 -32.98 5.82
N PRO A 21 22.22 -34.24 6.07
CA PRO A 21 21.47 -34.58 7.27
C PRO A 21 22.36 -34.45 8.52
N PRO A 22 21.75 -34.06 9.65
CA PRO A 22 22.38 -34.09 10.96
C PRO A 22 22.53 -35.54 11.43
N LEU A 23 23.76 -36.00 11.63
CA LEU A 23 24.05 -37.30 12.23
C LEU A 23 24.38 -37.11 13.72
N VAL A 24 23.86 -38.01 14.55
CA VAL A 24 24.04 -38.01 16.01
C VAL A 24 25.15 -38.99 16.38
N LEU A 25 26.15 -38.49 17.10
CA LEU A 25 27.20 -39.27 17.71
C LEU A 25 26.69 -39.93 19.01
N SER A 26 27.36 -40.97 19.49
CA SER A 26 26.92 -41.70 20.70
C SER A 26 27.03 -40.90 22.00
N ASP A 27 27.76 -39.78 21.98
CA ASP A 27 27.84 -38.79 23.07
C ASP A 27 26.67 -37.78 23.04
N GLY A 28 25.80 -37.85 22.02
CA GLY A 28 24.65 -36.96 21.82
C GLY A 28 24.93 -35.74 20.95
N HIS A 29 26.19 -35.47 20.56
CA HIS A 29 26.50 -34.34 19.70
C HIS A 29 26.07 -34.59 18.26
N THR A 30 25.61 -33.53 17.57
CA THR A 30 25.05 -33.63 16.22
C THR A 30 25.88 -32.81 15.22
N PHE A 31 26.26 -33.41 14.10
CA PHE A 31 27.03 -32.75 13.03
C PHE A 31 26.50 -33.13 11.66
N CYS A 32 26.79 -32.31 10.64
CA CYS A 32 26.32 -32.63 9.30
C CYS A 32 27.17 -33.75 8.71
N THR A 33 26.55 -34.55 7.84
CA THR A 33 27.22 -35.69 7.18
C THR A 33 28.53 -35.28 6.51
N LYS A 34 28.57 -34.12 5.84
CA LYS A 34 29.78 -33.61 5.16
C LYS A 34 30.94 -33.39 6.13
N CYS A 35 30.68 -32.78 7.28
CA CYS A 35 31.72 -32.52 8.27
C CYS A 35 32.25 -33.82 8.89
N LEU A 36 31.36 -34.77 9.21
CA LEU A 36 31.81 -36.05 9.76
C LEU A 36 32.65 -36.87 8.77
N LYS A 37 32.42 -36.75 7.46
CA LYS A 37 33.25 -37.40 6.43
C LYS A 37 34.69 -36.87 6.39
N THR A 38 34.92 -35.66 6.90
CA THR A 38 36.27 -35.07 6.95
C THR A 38 37.07 -35.49 8.19
N LEU A 39 36.43 -36.15 9.16
CA LEU A 39 37.12 -36.63 10.35
C LEU A 39 37.92 -37.88 10.03
N GLU A 40 39.13 -37.95 10.58
CA GLU A 40 39.99 -39.11 10.48
C GLU A 40 39.40 -40.27 11.31
N ILE A 41 39.25 -41.43 10.68
CA ILE A 41 38.79 -42.66 11.34
C ILE A 41 40.03 -43.48 11.70
N LYS A 42 40.27 -43.71 12.99
CA LYS A 42 41.36 -44.57 13.49
C LYS A 42 40.77 -45.72 14.28
N ASP A 43 41.14 -46.95 13.92
CA ASP A 43 40.68 -48.17 14.59
C ASP A 43 39.15 -48.25 14.72
N GLY A 44 38.43 -47.83 13.67
CA GLY A 44 36.97 -47.79 13.66
C GLY A 44 36.34 -46.74 14.59
N LYS A 45 37.13 -45.77 15.07
CA LYS A 45 36.68 -44.70 15.96
C LYS A 45 36.91 -43.33 15.34
N ILE A 46 36.06 -42.38 15.71
CA ILE A 46 36.26 -40.94 15.44
C ILE A 46 36.33 -40.17 16.75
N ARG A 47 36.92 -38.98 16.72
CA ARG A 47 36.95 -38.07 17.87
C ARG A 47 35.88 -36.99 17.68
N CYS A 48 35.00 -36.82 18.66
CA CYS A 48 34.00 -35.75 18.63
C CYS A 48 34.69 -34.38 18.59
N PRO A 49 34.31 -33.47 17.67
CA PRO A 49 34.90 -32.14 17.56
C PRO A 49 34.65 -31.20 18.74
N LEU A 50 33.61 -31.45 19.55
CA LEU A 50 33.22 -30.55 20.64
C LEU A 50 33.89 -30.91 21.97
N ASP A 51 33.85 -32.18 22.36
CA ASP A 51 34.33 -32.65 23.67
C ASP A 51 35.56 -33.56 23.60
N LYS A 52 36.01 -33.92 22.38
CA LYS A 52 37.16 -34.79 22.10
C LYS A 52 36.99 -36.25 22.56
N ASN A 53 35.76 -36.68 22.88
CA ASN A 53 35.45 -38.06 23.21
C ASN A 53 35.66 -38.98 22.00
N GLN A 54 36.12 -40.22 22.24
CA GLN A 54 36.23 -41.24 21.20
C GLN A 54 34.88 -41.94 21.01
N ILE A 55 34.37 -41.90 19.79
CA ILE A 55 33.10 -42.51 19.37
C ILE A 55 33.43 -43.75 18.54
N ALA A 56 32.97 -44.92 18.99
CA ALA A 56 33.09 -46.15 18.21
C ALA A 56 32.03 -46.19 17.09
N LEU A 57 32.46 -46.53 15.88
CA LEU A 57 31.57 -46.73 14.73
C LEU A 57 31.34 -48.23 14.55
N LYS A 58 30.07 -48.65 14.36
CA LYS A 58 29.71 -50.08 14.30
C LYS A 58 30.47 -50.83 13.19
N ASN A 59 30.62 -50.24 12.00
CA ASN A 59 31.42 -50.81 10.90
C ASN A 59 32.54 -49.87 10.41
N GLY A 60 33.09 -49.03 11.29
CA GLY A 60 34.13 -48.06 10.90
C GLY A 60 33.64 -47.00 9.90
N SER A 61 32.32 -46.86 9.71
CA SER A 61 31.70 -45.94 8.78
C SER A 61 30.74 -45.00 9.51
N ILE A 62 30.77 -43.73 9.15
CA ILE A 62 29.85 -42.72 9.69
C ILE A 62 28.42 -42.86 9.16
N ASN A 63 28.22 -43.60 8.06
CA ASN A 63 26.91 -43.71 7.39
C ASN A 63 25.90 -44.49 8.24
N GLU A 64 26.37 -45.15 9.30
CA GLU A 64 25.55 -45.92 10.23
C GLU A 64 25.13 -45.13 11.48
N LEU A 65 25.61 -43.89 11.59
CA LEU A 65 25.16 -42.99 12.63
C LEU A 65 23.70 -42.62 12.40
N GLY A 66 22.93 -42.53 13.49
CA GLY A 66 21.53 -42.16 13.42
C GLY A 66 21.34 -40.74 12.91
N ILE A 67 20.35 -40.53 12.04
CA ILE A 67 19.94 -39.20 11.61
C ILE A 67 19.09 -38.57 12.72
N ASN A 68 19.35 -37.31 13.07
CA ASN A 68 18.53 -36.55 14.01
C ASN A 68 17.24 -36.07 13.32
N HIS A 69 16.23 -36.95 13.22
CA HIS A 69 14.95 -36.63 12.58
C HIS A 69 14.22 -35.49 13.29
N SER A 70 14.26 -35.44 14.63
CA SER A 70 13.64 -34.35 15.42
C SER A 70 14.19 -32.97 15.03
N LEU A 71 15.48 -32.87 14.73
CA LEU A 71 16.07 -31.61 14.28
C LEU A 71 15.65 -31.24 12.86
N ILE A 72 15.48 -32.24 11.97
CA ILE A 72 14.95 -32.02 10.62
C ILE A 72 13.51 -31.53 10.69
N ASP A 73 12.68 -32.14 11.52
CA ASP A 73 11.27 -31.77 11.70
C ASP A 73 11.13 -30.34 12.23
N LEU A 74 11.93 -30.00 13.25
CA LEU A 74 12.01 -28.62 13.76
C LEU A 74 12.38 -27.61 12.66
N ILE A 75 13.37 -27.94 11.82
CA ILE A 75 13.76 -27.08 10.69
C ILE A 75 12.61 -26.89 9.71
N ASN A 76 11.86 -27.96 9.41
CA ASN A 76 10.72 -27.89 8.50
C ASN A 76 9.58 -27.06 9.07
N GLU A 77 9.26 -27.22 10.36
CA GLU A 77 8.26 -26.39 11.06
C GLU A 77 8.62 -24.90 11.02
N LEU A 78 9.90 -24.57 11.23
CA LEU A 78 10.36 -23.18 11.20
C LEU A 78 10.27 -22.59 9.79
N LYS A 79 10.65 -23.35 8.76
CA LYS A 79 10.47 -22.92 7.37
C LYS A 79 9.00 -22.71 7.03
N GLN A 80 8.12 -23.58 7.50
CA GLN A 80 6.68 -23.45 7.28
C GLN A 80 6.13 -22.17 7.93
N LYS A 81 6.52 -21.90 9.18
CA LYS A 81 6.15 -20.65 9.88
C LYS A 81 6.67 -19.40 9.16
N GLU A 82 7.87 -19.43 8.60
CA GLU A 82 8.41 -18.31 7.79
C GLU A 82 7.60 -18.09 6.52
N ILE A 83 7.19 -19.16 5.83
CA ILE A 83 6.35 -19.09 4.63
C ILE A 83 4.97 -18.53 4.98
N ASP A 84 4.35 -19.02 6.06
CA ASP A 84 3.02 -18.60 6.48
C ASP A 84 3.00 -17.14 6.93
N ASN A 85 4.02 -16.70 7.66
CA ASN A 85 4.20 -15.28 8.01
C ASN A 85 4.35 -14.41 6.77
N LYS A 86 5.12 -14.84 5.77
CA LYS A 86 5.29 -14.08 4.52
C LYS A 86 3.97 -13.96 3.76
N LYS A 87 3.21 -15.05 3.64
CA LYS A 87 1.88 -15.04 3.02
C LYS A 87 0.92 -14.08 3.73
N TYR A 88 0.96 -14.07 5.06
CA TYR A 88 0.15 -13.16 5.87
C TYR A 88 0.48 -11.69 5.55
N ILE A 89 1.76 -11.32 5.54
CA ILE A 89 2.22 -9.96 5.20
C ILE A 89 1.80 -9.58 3.77
N ASP A 90 1.94 -10.50 2.81
CA ASP A 90 1.54 -10.25 1.42
C ASP A 90 0.01 -10.03 1.31
N LEU A 91 -0.81 -10.82 2.02
CA LEU A 91 -2.27 -10.62 2.07
C LEU A 91 -2.67 -9.29 2.69
N GLU A 92 -2.03 -8.90 3.79
CA GLU A 92 -2.30 -7.63 4.48
C GLU A 92 -1.95 -6.43 3.58
N SER A 93 -0.84 -6.53 2.83
CA SER A 93 -0.44 -5.50 1.86
C SER A 93 -1.44 -5.35 0.70
N LEU A 94 -2.06 -6.46 0.26
CA LEU A 94 -3.09 -6.46 -0.78
C LEU A 94 -4.40 -5.82 -0.29
N GLN A 95 -4.80 -6.09 0.95
CA GLN A 95 -5.99 -5.47 1.55
C GLN A 95 -5.80 -3.96 1.70
N GLU A 96 -4.61 -3.52 2.14
CA GLU A 96 -4.32 -2.09 2.27
C GLU A 96 -4.34 -1.37 0.91
N TYR A 97 -3.82 -2.03 -0.15
CA TYR A 97 -3.86 -1.49 -1.50
C TYR A 97 -5.28 -1.33 -2.04
N ASP A 98 -6.14 -2.34 -1.87
CA ASP A 98 -7.52 -2.30 -2.35
C ASP A 98 -8.34 -1.20 -1.64
N PHE A 99 -8.14 -1.03 -0.34
CA PHE A 99 -8.79 0.04 0.42
C PHE A 99 -8.37 1.44 -0.05
N LYS A 100 -7.08 1.66 -0.33
CA LYS A 100 -6.57 2.93 -0.89
C LYS A 100 -7.10 3.20 -2.30
N SER A 101 -7.22 2.16 -3.13
CA SER A 101 -7.78 2.26 -4.48
C SER A 101 -9.24 2.70 -4.47
N ASN A 102 -10.07 2.11 -3.59
CA ASN A 102 -11.48 2.47 -3.47
C ASN A 102 -11.71 3.92 -2.98
N ARG A 103 -10.86 4.43 -2.09
CA ARG A 103 -10.94 5.85 -1.67
C ARG A 103 -10.68 6.81 -2.83
N ARG A 104 -9.71 6.53 -3.71
CA ARG A 104 -9.42 7.39 -4.88
C ARG A 104 -10.60 7.45 -5.84
N LYS A 105 -11.20 6.31 -6.18
CA LYS A 105 -12.38 6.26 -7.07
C LYS A 105 -13.56 7.05 -6.51
N ARG A 106 -13.80 6.99 -5.21
CA ARG A 106 -14.85 7.78 -4.55
C ARG A 106 -14.56 9.28 -4.59
N LEU A 107 -13.29 9.66 -4.41
CA LEU A 107 -12.88 11.06 -4.49
C LEU A 107 -12.99 11.61 -5.92
N GLU A 108 -12.56 10.85 -6.93
CA GLU A 108 -12.71 11.21 -8.34
C GLU A 108 -14.18 11.39 -8.72
N PHE A 109 -15.05 10.48 -8.25
CA PHE A 109 -16.50 10.61 -8.44
C PHE A 109 -17.07 11.86 -7.78
N LEU A 110 -16.67 12.16 -6.53
CA LEU A 110 -17.12 13.35 -5.81
C LEU A 110 -16.69 14.64 -6.53
N ILE A 111 -15.44 14.71 -6.97
CA ILE A 111 -14.91 15.86 -7.74
C ILE A 111 -15.69 16.04 -9.04
N ALA A 112 -16.01 14.95 -9.76
CA ALA A 112 -16.82 15.01 -10.96
C ALA A 112 -18.24 15.54 -10.67
N CYS A 113 -18.88 15.07 -9.60
CA CYS A 113 -20.21 15.56 -9.18
C CYS A 113 -20.19 17.04 -8.82
N ILE A 114 -19.17 17.51 -8.08
CA ILE A 114 -19.01 18.93 -7.75
C ILE A 114 -18.84 19.75 -9.03
N GLY A 115 -18.02 19.29 -9.99
CA GLY A 115 -17.84 19.95 -11.28
C GLY A 115 -19.15 20.09 -12.06
N ILE A 116 -19.95 19.02 -12.14
CA ILE A 116 -21.27 19.04 -12.81
C ILE A 116 -22.21 20.03 -12.12
N PHE A 117 -22.25 20.02 -10.79
CA PHE A 117 -23.10 20.93 -10.02
C PHE A 117 -22.73 22.40 -10.25
N MET A 118 -21.44 22.72 -10.28
CA MET A 118 -20.95 24.07 -10.58
C MET A 118 -21.32 24.50 -12.00
N CYS A 119 -21.23 23.61 -12.99
CA CYS A 119 -21.68 23.89 -14.35
C CYS A 119 -23.18 24.19 -14.42
N LEU A 120 -24.01 23.45 -13.68
CA LEU A 120 -25.45 23.70 -13.62
C LEU A 120 -25.77 25.06 -13.00
N ILE A 121 -25.08 25.45 -11.93
CA ILE A 121 -25.22 26.78 -11.33
C ILE A 121 -24.89 27.86 -12.36
N LEU A 122 -23.77 27.74 -13.08
CA LEU A 122 -23.38 28.72 -14.10
C LEU A 122 -24.43 28.83 -15.21
N ILE A 123 -25.01 27.72 -15.65
CA ILE A 123 -26.10 27.72 -16.64
C ILE A 123 -27.32 28.48 -16.10
N ILE A 124 -27.72 28.23 -14.85
CA ILE A 124 -28.86 28.93 -14.22
C ILE A 124 -28.61 30.43 -14.15
N VAL A 125 -27.39 30.85 -13.76
CA VAL A 125 -27.01 32.28 -13.72
C VAL A 125 -27.06 32.90 -15.11
N CYS A 126 -26.52 32.23 -16.14
CA CYS A 126 -26.59 32.70 -17.52
C CYS A 126 -28.03 32.89 -18.00
N ILE A 127 -28.91 31.92 -17.71
CA ILE A 127 -30.33 32.02 -18.05
C ILE A 127 -30.98 33.21 -17.35
N ALA A 128 -30.70 33.42 -16.06
CA ALA A 128 -31.23 34.55 -15.30
C ALA A 128 -30.77 35.91 -15.88
N VAL A 129 -29.50 36.02 -16.26
CA VAL A 129 -28.95 37.23 -16.89
C VAL A 129 -29.61 37.48 -18.25
N ILE A 130 -29.75 36.45 -19.10
CA ILE A 130 -30.41 36.57 -20.40
C ILE A 130 -31.87 37.01 -20.22
N ASN A 131 -32.60 36.41 -19.29
CA ASN A 131 -33.99 36.78 -19.01
C ASN A 131 -34.12 38.24 -18.56
N ASN A 132 -33.18 38.71 -17.73
CA ASN A 132 -33.14 40.11 -17.30
C ASN A 132 -32.89 41.05 -18.49
N ILE A 133 -31.93 40.72 -19.37
CA ILE A 133 -31.64 41.48 -20.60
C ILE A 133 -32.89 41.55 -21.51
N ILE A 134 -33.59 40.41 -21.69
CA ILE A 134 -34.82 40.36 -22.49
C ILE A 134 -35.91 41.24 -21.88
N SER A 135 -36.06 41.23 -20.55
CA SER A 135 -37.03 42.09 -19.85
C SER A 135 -36.75 43.56 -20.09
N ILE A 136 -35.50 44.00 -19.93
CA ILE A 136 -35.06 45.38 -20.20
C ILE A 136 -35.33 45.74 -21.67
N TYR A 137 -35.02 44.83 -22.60
CA TYR A 137 -35.26 45.07 -24.03
C TYR A 137 -36.75 45.27 -24.34
N LYS A 138 -37.63 44.46 -23.74
CA LYS A 138 -39.09 44.59 -23.88
C LYS A 138 -39.60 45.92 -23.35
N GLU A 139 -39.10 46.37 -22.20
CA GLU A 139 -39.46 47.66 -21.61
C GLU A 139 -38.97 48.83 -22.48
N CYS A 140 -37.75 48.76 -23.01
CA CYS A 140 -37.24 49.76 -23.96
C CYS A 140 -38.09 49.86 -25.23
N LEU A 141 -38.51 48.71 -25.77
CA LEU A 141 -39.36 48.65 -26.96
C LEU A 141 -40.76 49.25 -26.67
N ALA A 142 -41.35 48.93 -25.53
CA ALA A 142 -42.67 49.43 -25.14
C ALA A 142 -42.72 50.95 -24.97
N ASN A 143 -41.61 51.56 -24.53
CA ASN A 143 -41.50 52.99 -24.30
C ASN A 143 -41.06 53.79 -25.55
N GLY A 144 -40.90 53.15 -26.73
CA GLY A 144 -40.50 53.83 -27.96
C GLY A 144 -39.04 54.28 -28.00
N TYR A 145 -38.17 53.76 -27.14
CA TYR A 145 -36.74 54.10 -27.12
C TYR A 145 -35.94 53.48 -28.28
N ILE A 146 -36.58 52.63 -29.09
CA ILE A 146 -35.98 51.95 -30.23
C ILE A 146 -36.57 52.54 -31.51
N ASP A 147 -36.37 53.83 -31.74
CA ASP A 147 -36.56 54.44 -33.06
C ASP A 147 -35.20 54.92 -33.57
N GLY A 148 -34.93 54.66 -34.85
CA GLY A 148 -33.58 54.48 -35.41
C GLY A 148 -32.62 55.65 -35.19
N ASP A 149 -31.70 55.53 -34.23
CA ASP A 149 -30.26 55.77 -34.41
C ASP A 149 -29.50 55.74 -33.07
N LYS A 150 -28.62 54.74 -32.91
CA LYS A 150 -27.41 54.70 -32.05
C LYS A 150 -27.50 55.04 -30.53
N GLN A 151 -28.59 55.56 -29.99
CA GLN A 151 -28.68 55.98 -28.58
C GLN A 151 -28.92 54.84 -27.57
N LEU A 152 -29.40 53.67 -28.02
CA LEU A 152 -29.72 52.53 -27.12
C LEU A 152 -28.49 51.90 -26.46
N ILE A 153 -27.30 52.00 -27.07
CA ILE A 153 -26.05 51.39 -26.59
C ILE A 153 -25.47 52.18 -25.39
N CYS A 154 -25.74 53.48 -25.31
CA CYS A 154 -25.13 54.36 -24.31
C CYS A 154 -25.76 54.20 -22.92
N HIS A 155 -27.06 53.90 -22.82
CA HIS A 155 -27.74 53.75 -21.52
C HIS A 155 -27.76 52.32 -20.97
N THR A 156 -27.69 51.29 -21.82
CA THR A 156 -27.74 49.88 -21.40
C THR A 156 -26.41 49.37 -20.83
N ARG A 157 -25.27 49.89 -21.31
CA ARG A 157 -23.93 49.49 -20.87
C ARG A 157 -23.67 49.64 -19.35
N PRO A 158 -23.93 50.80 -18.70
CA PRO A 158 -23.71 50.93 -17.26
C PRO A 158 -24.65 50.06 -16.42
N LEU A 159 -25.87 49.76 -16.89
CA LEU A 159 -26.79 48.85 -16.21
C LEU A 159 -26.33 47.40 -16.28
N ILE A 160 -25.86 46.95 -17.45
CA ILE A 160 -25.26 45.62 -17.61
C ILE A 160 -23.99 45.50 -16.75
N GLN A 161 -23.17 46.54 -16.70
CA GLN A 161 -21.93 46.55 -15.91
C GLN A 161 -22.21 46.49 -14.40
N LYS A 162 -23.23 47.22 -13.92
CA LYS A 162 -23.68 47.19 -12.53
C LYS A 162 -24.33 45.87 -12.16
N ALA A 163 -25.17 45.31 -13.03
CA ALA A 163 -25.74 43.98 -12.86
C ALA A 163 -24.66 42.90 -12.80
N PHE A 164 -23.65 42.98 -13.69
CA PHE A 164 -22.51 42.06 -13.67
C PHE A 164 -21.71 42.17 -12.38
N GLN A 165 -21.38 43.39 -11.91
CA GLN A 165 -20.68 43.60 -10.64
C GLN A 165 -21.43 43.06 -9.42
N VAL A 166 -22.74 43.33 -9.30
CA VAL A 166 -23.54 42.84 -8.16
C VAL A 166 -23.62 41.32 -8.17
N THR A 167 -23.79 40.73 -9.35
CA THR A 167 -23.91 39.28 -9.50
C THR A 167 -22.57 38.61 -9.19
N THR A 168 -21.45 39.09 -9.74
CA THR A 168 -20.13 38.51 -9.46
C THR A 168 -19.74 38.67 -8.01
N GLN A 169 -20.01 39.82 -7.38
CA GLN A 169 -19.64 40.06 -5.98
C GLN A 169 -20.44 39.17 -5.01
N TYR A 170 -21.74 39.00 -5.23
CA TYR A 170 -22.57 38.08 -4.43
C TYR A 170 -22.09 36.62 -4.52
N TYR A 171 -21.81 36.13 -5.72
CA TYR A 171 -21.31 34.77 -5.91
C TYR A 171 -19.88 34.58 -5.38
N PHE A 172 -19.02 35.60 -5.46
CA PHE A 172 -17.65 35.53 -4.94
C PHE A 172 -17.62 35.48 -3.41
N ASP A 173 -18.43 36.31 -2.75
CA ASP A 173 -18.51 36.36 -1.28
C ASP A 173 -19.16 35.08 -0.71
N GLU A 174 -20.17 34.52 -1.38
CA GLU A 174 -20.79 33.26 -0.94
C GLU A 174 -19.88 32.06 -1.20
N TYR A 175 -19.11 32.05 -2.29
CA TYR A 175 -18.15 30.98 -2.61
C TYR A 175 -16.94 31.00 -1.66
N LEU A 176 -16.41 32.17 -1.32
CA LEU A 176 -15.29 32.30 -0.38
C LEU A 176 -15.71 31.92 1.04
N ASN A 177 -16.90 32.33 1.51
CA ASN A 177 -17.36 32.01 2.85
C ASN A 177 -17.69 30.53 3.06
N ARG A 178 -18.08 29.78 2.02
CA ARG A 178 -18.36 28.33 2.15
C ARG A 178 -17.15 27.43 1.98
N ASN A 179 -16.13 27.85 1.21
CA ASN A 179 -14.96 27.02 0.92
C ASN A 179 -13.76 27.23 1.87
N PHE A 180 -13.76 28.28 2.70
CA PHE A 180 -12.68 28.53 3.67
C PHE A 180 -12.87 27.86 5.04
N THR A 181 -14.02 27.27 5.33
CA THR A 181 -14.26 26.41 6.52
C THR A 181 -14.16 24.92 6.21
N ILE A 182 -13.23 24.53 5.33
CA ILE A 182 -12.72 23.16 5.30
C ILE A 182 -11.40 23.17 6.07
N GLU A 183 -11.49 23.42 7.38
CA GLU A 183 -10.40 23.07 8.29
C GLU A 183 -10.32 21.54 8.34
N VAL A 184 -9.26 21.03 7.72
CA VAL A 184 -8.40 19.95 8.21
C VAL A 184 -9.04 19.06 9.29
N PHE A 185 -9.78 18.03 8.88
CA PHE A 185 -9.86 16.78 9.63
C PHE A 185 -9.01 15.74 8.93
N VAL A 186 -7.71 15.82 9.21
CA VAL A 186 -6.76 14.71 9.05
C VAL A 186 -6.36 14.31 10.47
N GLU A 187 -7.10 13.36 11.03
CA GLU A 187 -6.62 12.43 12.06
C GLU A 187 -7.00 11.01 11.63
#